data_AF-A0A315XQ45-F1
#
_entry.id   AF-A0A315XQ45-F1
#
_cell.length_a   1.000
_cell.length_b   1.000
_cell.length_c   1.000
_cell.angle_alpha   90.00
_cell.angle_beta   90.00
_cell.angle_gamma   90.00
#
_symmetry.space_group_name_H-M   'P 1'
#
loop_
_entity.id
_entity.type
_entity.pdbx_description
1 polymer ?
#
loop_
_entity_poly.entity_id
_entity_poly.type
_entity_poly.pdbx_seq_one_letter_code
_entity_poly.pdbx_strand_id
1 'polypeptide(L)'
;MPGDIMYGEIDLESYTISIIRLNTAFQKLEDNADVLEIRSLFEESYEDLQKIYLDIVDDLNQDEVNLNEYYLFFANGKQAFPQYIDALKSIDNDELESSVKSLLNVFENLNKIAKEFKGIDLNDY
;
A
#
# COMPACT_ATOMS: atom_id res chain seq x y z
N MET A 1 -12.33 19.01 -28.17
CA MET A 1 -12.09 17.59 -27.83
C MET A 1 -12.37 17.49 -26.34
N PRO A 2 -13.18 16.52 -25.87
CA PRO A 2 -13.28 16.27 -24.44
C PRO A 2 -11.86 15.95 -23.98
N GLY A 3 -11.36 16.65 -22.96
CA GLY A 3 -10.00 16.44 -22.46
C GLY A 3 -9.85 14.99 -22.05
N ASP A 4 -8.85 14.32 -22.60
CA ASP A 4 -8.51 12.94 -22.26
C ASP A 4 -8.32 12.89 -20.74
N ILE A 5 -9.24 12.20 -20.05
CA ILE A 5 -9.10 11.95 -18.62
C ILE A 5 -7.98 10.93 -18.52
N MET A 6 -6.77 11.42 -18.26
CA MET A 6 -5.63 10.56 -18.02
C MET A 6 -5.88 9.85 -16.69
N TYR A 7 -6.19 8.55 -16.74
CA TYR A 7 -6.29 7.71 -15.55
C TYR A 7 -4.90 7.62 -14.90
N GLY A 8 -4.84 7.42 -13.58
CA GLY A 8 -3.56 7.22 -12.90
C GLY A 8 -3.11 8.24 -11.87
N GLU A 9 -4.03 8.84 -11.12
CA GLU A 9 -3.68 9.58 -9.91
C GLU A 9 -3.77 8.64 -8.71
N ILE A 10 -2.65 8.41 -8.04
CA ILE A 10 -2.66 7.66 -6.78
C ILE A 10 -3.15 8.61 -5.69
N ASP A 11 -4.13 8.18 -4.89
CA ASP A 11 -4.53 8.90 -3.68
C ASP A 11 -3.42 8.82 -2.62
N LEU A 12 -2.40 9.66 -2.78
CA LEU A 12 -1.24 9.75 -1.91
C LEU A 12 -1.59 10.28 -0.52
N GLU A 13 -2.67 11.05 -0.40
CA GLU A 13 -3.16 11.52 0.90
C GLU A 13 -3.68 10.33 1.71
N SER A 14 -4.61 9.55 1.13
CA SER A 14 -5.10 8.33 1.76
C SER A 14 -3.97 7.36 2.06
N TYR A 15 -3.05 7.13 1.12
CA TYR A 15 -1.88 6.27 1.35
C TYR A 15 -1.05 6.74 2.55
N THR A 16 -0.74 8.04 2.62
CA THR A 16 0.05 8.61 3.71
C THR A 16 -0.65 8.43 5.05
N ILE A 17 -1.96 8.68 5.10
CA ILE A 17 -2.77 8.51 6.32
C ILE A 17 -2.77 7.04 6.75
N SER A 18 -2.96 6.08 5.83
CA SER A 18 -2.93 4.65 6.15
C SER A 18 -1.57 4.21 6.69
N ILE A 19 -0.48 4.71 6.11
CA ILE A 19 0.87 4.42 6.59
C ILE A 19 1.13 5.02 7.99
N ILE A 20 0.64 6.23 8.27
CA ILE A 20 0.73 6.84 9.60
C ILE A 20 -0.05 6.00 10.63
N ARG A 21 -1.28 5.56 10.31
CA ARG A 21 -2.08 4.69 11.18
C ARG A 21 -1.37 3.37 11.44
N LEU A 22 -0.82 2.74 10.41
CA LEU A 22 -0.09 1.48 10.52
C LEU A 22 1.16 1.63 11.41
N ASN A 23 1.95 2.68 11.22
CA ASN A 23 3.11 2.96 12.08
C ASN A 23 2.71 3.25 13.53
N THR A 24 1.58 3.94 13.73
CA THR A 24 1.03 4.16 15.07
C THR A 24 0.61 2.84 15.73
N ALA A 25 0.05 1.91 14.97
CA ALA A 25 -0.33 0.59 15.46
C ALA A 25 0.90 -0.24 15.84
N PHE A 26 1.99 -0.21 15.06
CA PHE A 26 3.24 -0.86 15.46
C PHE A 26 3.82 -0.28 16.75
N GLN A 27 3.85 1.06 16.89
CA GLN A 27 4.33 1.68 18.13
C GLN A 27 3.48 1.26 19.33
N LYS A 28 2.15 1.25 19.19
CA LYS A 28 1.23 0.79 20.25
C LYS A 28 1.45 -0.68 20.61
N LEU A 29 1.83 -1.51 19.65
CA LEU A 29 2.17 -2.92 19.87
C LEU A 29 3.45 -3.06 20.70
N GLU A 30 4.48 -2.26 20.41
CA GLU A 30 5.71 -2.19 21.23
C GLU A 30 5.42 -1.70 22.66
N ASP A 31 4.49 -0.76 22.81
CA ASP A 31 4.08 -0.21 24.09
C ASP A 31 3.14 -1.13 24.89
N ASN A 32 2.77 -2.31 24.36
CA ASN A 32 1.76 -3.21 24.92
C ASN A 32 0.43 -2.51 25.23
N ALA A 33 -0.01 -1.64 24.33
CA ALA A 33 -1.29 -0.95 24.42
C ALA A 33 -2.47 -1.91 24.23
N ASP A 34 -3.70 -1.39 24.33
CA ASP A 34 -4.92 -2.16 24.13
C ASP A 34 -4.96 -2.77 22.71
N VAL A 35 -5.07 -4.09 22.66
CA VAL A 35 -5.15 -4.88 21.42
C VAL A 35 -6.34 -4.49 20.55
N LEU A 36 -7.44 -4.03 21.16
CA LEU A 36 -8.63 -3.57 20.42
C LEU A 36 -8.34 -2.30 19.63
N GLU A 37 -7.57 -1.37 20.21
CA GLU A 37 -7.16 -0.14 19.51
C GLU A 37 -6.20 -0.45 18.37
N ILE A 38 -5.22 -1.34 18.60
CA ILE A 38 -4.26 -1.79 17.59
C ILE A 38 -5.00 -2.45 16.42
N ARG A 39 -5.96 -3.33 16.72
CA ARG A 39 -6.77 -3.99 15.70
C ARG A 39 -7.56 -2.99 14.86
N SER A 40 -8.21 -2.00 15.47
CA SER A 40 -8.94 -0.95 14.74
C SER A 40 -8.03 -0.22 13.76
N LEU A 41 -6.82 0.15 14.19
CA LEU A 41 -5.86 0.82 13.34
C LEU A 41 -5.38 -0.06 12.17
N PHE A 42 -5.18 -1.36 12.40
CA PHE A 42 -4.85 -2.30 11.32
C PHE A 42 -6.00 -2.46 10.32
N GLU A 43 -7.24 -2.59 10.79
CA GLU A 43 -8.43 -2.72 9.96
C GLU A 43 -8.66 -1.47 9.10
N GLU A 44 -8.61 -0.28 9.71
CA GLU A 44 -8.73 1.01 8.98
C GLU A 44 -7.61 1.19 7.96
N SER A 45 -6.37 0.86 8.32
CA SER A 45 -5.24 0.93 7.39
C SER A 45 -5.42 -0.05 6.22
N TYR A 46 -5.94 -1.24 6.47
CA TYR A 46 -6.22 -2.24 5.44
C TYR A 46 -7.30 -1.75 4.48
N GLU A 47 -8.41 -1.20 4.98
CA GLU A 47 -9.51 -0.73 4.12
C GLU A 47 -9.03 0.33 3.11
N ASP A 48 -8.22 1.28 3.57
CA ASP A 48 -7.69 2.33 2.72
C ASP A 48 -6.63 1.79 1.74
N LEU A 49 -5.67 0.99 2.22
CA LEU A 49 -4.63 0.39 1.37
C LEU A 49 -5.22 -0.59 0.33
N GLN A 50 -6.29 -1.29 0.67
CA GLN A 50 -6.98 -2.20 -0.24
C GLN A 50 -7.69 -1.42 -1.36
N LYS A 51 -8.31 -0.27 -1.06
CA LYS A 51 -8.90 0.60 -2.09
C LYS A 51 -7.81 1.11 -3.03
N ILE A 52 -6.72 1.65 -2.46
CA ILE A 52 -5.56 2.11 -3.23
C ILE A 52 -5.03 0.99 -4.13
N TYR A 53 -4.84 -0.22 -3.59
CA TYR A 53 -4.41 -1.36 -4.40
C TYR A 53 -5.37 -1.67 -5.56
N LEU A 54 -6.68 -1.65 -5.31
CA LEU A 54 -7.68 -1.92 -6.35
C LEU A 54 -7.69 -0.82 -7.42
N ASP A 55 -7.59 0.44 -7.02
CA ASP A 55 -7.53 1.59 -7.93
C ASP A 55 -6.27 1.50 -8.81
N ILE A 56 -5.12 1.18 -8.21
CA ILE A 56 -3.87 0.94 -8.96
C ILE A 56 -4.05 -0.22 -9.97
N VAL A 57 -4.69 -1.33 -9.57
CA VAL A 57 -4.93 -2.44 -10.49
C VAL A 57 -5.88 -2.05 -11.62
N ASP A 58 -6.94 -1.31 -11.33
CA ASP A 58 -7.91 -0.87 -12.33
C ASP A 58 -7.26 0.09 -13.33
N ASP A 59 -6.50 1.07 -12.83
CA ASP A 59 -5.75 2.03 -13.64
C ASP A 59 -4.72 1.35 -14.52
N LEU A 60 -3.88 0.45 -13.98
CA LEU A 60 -2.86 -0.24 -14.76
C LEU A 60 -3.42 -1.18 -15.85
N ASN A 61 -4.72 -1.47 -15.85
CA ASN A 61 -5.42 -2.22 -16.90
C ASN A 61 -6.06 -1.32 -17.97
N GLN A 62 -6.01 0.01 -17.84
CA GLN A 62 -6.53 0.96 -18.83
C GLN A 62 -5.58 1.14 -20.02
N ASP A 63 -6.14 1.54 -21.17
CA ASP A 63 -5.38 1.79 -22.40
C ASP A 63 -4.44 3.01 -22.31
N GLU A 64 -4.79 4.01 -21.50
CA GLU A 64 -4.01 5.25 -21.29
C GLU A 64 -3.89 5.57 -19.79
N VAL A 65 -2.66 5.55 -19.25
CA VAL A 65 -2.36 5.74 -17.83
C VAL A 65 -1.20 6.71 -17.65
N ASN A 66 -1.28 7.59 -16.64
CA ASN A 66 -0.16 8.42 -16.20
C ASN A 66 0.90 7.60 -15.45
N LEU A 67 1.77 6.93 -16.19
CA LEU A 67 2.82 6.06 -15.62
C LEU A 67 3.85 6.80 -14.75
N ASN A 68 3.95 8.12 -14.83
CA ASN A 68 4.95 8.89 -14.07
C ASN A 68 4.70 8.86 -12.56
N GLU A 69 3.44 8.96 -12.13
CA GLU A 69 3.09 8.93 -10.70
C GLU A 69 3.32 7.53 -10.12
N TYR A 70 2.88 6.50 -10.84
CA TYR A 70 3.14 5.10 -10.50
C TYR A 70 4.63 4.78 -10.41
N TYR A 71 5.45 5.35 -11.29
CA TYR A 71 6.90 5.16 -11.24
C TYR A 71 7.49 5.62 -9.91
N LEU A 72 7.16 6.85 -9.48
CA LEU A 72 7.65 7.39 -8.20
C LEU A 72 7.11 6.61 -7.01
N PHE A 73 5.83 6.27 -7.03
CA PHE A 73 5.20 5.49 -5.97
C PHE A 73 5.86 4.12 -5.82
N PHE A 74 6.00 3.36 -6.90
CA PHE A 74 6.60 2.03 -6.86
C PHE A 74 8.11 2.04 -6.64
N ALA A 75 8.83 3.09 -7.06
CA ALA A 75 10.24 3.24 -6.73
C ALA A 75 10.43 3.31 -5.19
N ASN A 76 9.60 4.10 -4.51
CA ASN A 76 9.58 4.14 -3.05
C ASN A 76 9.04 2.83 -2.44
N GLY A 77 7.97 2.29 -3.01
CA GLY A 77 7.33 1.04 -2.57
C GLY A 77 8.25 -0.18 -2.61
N LYS A 78 9.12 -0.29 -3.62
CA LYS A 78 10.15 -1.36 -3.70
C LYS A 78 11.06 -1.41 -2.48
N GLN A 79 11.32 -0.26 -1.85
CA GLN A 79 12.11 -0.16 -0.64
C GLN A 79 11.26 -0.34 0.62
N ALA A 80 10.06 0.27 0.65
CA ALA A 80 9.23 0.35 1.84
C ALA A 80 8.36 -0.90 2.08
N PHE A 81 7.68 -1.43 1.05
CA PHE A 81 6.74 -2.55 1.21
C PHE A 81 7.36 -3.81 1.82
N PRO A 82 8.60 -4.23 1.45
CA PRO A 82 9.24 -5.37 2.13
C PRO A 82 9.38 -5.17 3.64
N GLN A 83 9.67 -3.95 4.09
CA GLN A 83 9.83 -3.65 5.53
C GLN A 83 8.50 -3.80 6.27
N TYR A 84 7.39 -3.36 5.68
CA TYR A 84 6.06 -3.56 6.23
C TYR A 84 5.67 -5.05 6.27
N ILE A 85 6.00 -5.81 5.23
CA ILE A 85 5.77 -7.26 5.19
C ILE A 85 6.52 -7.95 6.33
N ASP A 86 7.80 -7.63 6.52
CA ASP A 86 8.63 -8.22 7.57
C ASP A 86 8.13 -7.83 8.97
N ALA A 87 7.76 -6.56 9.17
CA ALA A 87 7.18 -6.09 10.42
C ALA A 87 5.87 -6.84 10.75
N LEU A 88 4.96 -6.98 9.79
CA LEU A 88 3.71 -7.71 9.96
C LEU A 88 3.94 -9.20 10.26
N LYS A 89 4.91 -9.84 9.59
CA LYS A 89 5.28 -11.25 9.85
C LYS A 89 5.86 -11.48 11.24
N SER A 90 6.39 -10.43 11.87
CA SER A 90 6.95 -10.53 13.23
C SER A 90 5.90 -10.43 14.34
N ILE A 91 4.65 -10.08 14.01
CA ILE A 91 3.56 -9.99 14.99
C ILE A 91 3.07 -11.38 15.36
N ASP A 92 3.33 -11.76 16.61
CA ASP A 92 2.88 -13.01 17.22
C ASP A 92 1.74 -12.71 18.21
N ASN A 93 0.53 -12.51 17.68
CA ASN A 93 -0.67 -12.24 18.48
C ASN A 93 -1.93 -12.79 17.79
N ASP A 94 -2.55 -13.79 18.41
CA ASP A 94 -3.73 -14.49 17.89
C ASP A 94 -4.95 -13.55 17.69
N GLU A 95 -5.10 -12.52 18.54
CA GLU A 95 -6.22 -11.57 18.45
C GLU A 95 -6.08 -10.61 17.26
N LEU A 96 -4.87 -10.47 16.71
CA LEU A 96 -4.54 -9.65 15.54
C LEU A 96 -4.37 -10.49 14.27
N GLU A 97 -4.43 -11.83 14.34
CA GLU A 97 -4.08 -12.72 13.22
C GLU A 97 -4.83 -12.37 11.93
N SER A 98 -6.14 -12.12 12.02
CA SER A 98 -6.97 -11.80 10.86
C SER A 98 -6.60 -10.47 10.21
N SER A 99 -6.38 -9.41 11.00
CA SER A 99 -6.06 -8.08 10.47
C SER A 99 -4.63 -8.03 9.93
N VAL A 100 -3.68 -8.73 10.57
CA VAL A 100 -2.32 -8.93 10.06
C VAL A 100 -2.32 -9.66 8.72
N LYS A 101 -3.10 -10.75 8.58
CA LYS A 101 -3.23 -11.47 7.30
C LYS A 101 -3.78 -10.59 6.17
N SER A 102 -4.77 -9.77 6.46
CA SER A 102 -5.35 -8.84 5.48
C SER A 102 -4.32 -7.80 5.00
N LEU A 103 -3.58 -7.19 5.93
CA LEU A 103 -2.50 -6.24 5.60
C LEU A 103 -1.37 -6.92 4.83
N LEU A 104 -0.95 -8.12 5.24
CA LEU A 104 0.08 -8.90 4.54
C LEU A 104 -0.30 -9.14 3.09
N ASN A 105 -1.54 -9.57 2.82
CA ASN A 105 -2.02 -9.79 1.47
C ASN A 105 -1.93 -8.51 0.62
N VAL A 106 -2.33 -7.36 1.15
CA VAL A 106 -2.25 -6.08 0.42
C VAL A 106 -0.81 -5.69 0.13
N PHE A 107 0.07 -5.73 1.13
CA PHE A 107 1.47 -5.37 0.91
C PHE A 107 2.20 -6.36 0.00
N GLU A 108 1.91 -7.65 0.07
CA GLU A 108 2.50 -8.64 -0.84
C GLU A 108 2.05 -8.40 -2.29
N ASN A 109 0.78 -8.05 -2.52
CA ASN A 109 0.28 -7.69 -3.84
C ASN A 109 0.87 -6.38 -4.35
N LEU A 110 0.94 -5.33 -3.52
CA LEU A 110 1.59 -4.06 -3.86
C LEU A 110 3.07 -4.25 -4.18
N ASN A 111 3.79 -5.05 -3.40
CA ASN A 111 5.19 -5.38 -3.63
C ASN A 111 5.40 -6.19 -4.92
N LYS A 112 4.46 -7.10 -5.25
CA LYS A 112 4.48 -7.83 -6.50
C LYS A 112 4.33 -6.88 -7.69
N ILE A 113 3.30 -6.01 -7.68
CA ILE A 113 3.11 -5.02 -8.74
C ILE A 113 4.36 -4.13 -8.83
N ALA A 114 4.86 -3.62 -7.71
CA ALA A 114 6.05 -2.78 -7.72
C ALA A 114 7.24 -3.46 -8.41
N LYS A 115 7.51 -4.74 -8.11
CA LYS A 115 8.60 -5.51 -8.75
C LYS A 115 8.38 -5.75 -10.24
N GLU A 116 7.14 -6.00 -10.65
CA GLU A 116 6.75 -6.26 -12.03
C GLU A 116 6.59 -4.97 -12.85
N PHE A 117 6.41 -3.83 -12.18
CA PHE A 117 6.23 -2.53 -12.80
C PHE A 117 7.51 -2.09 -13.51
N LYS A 118 7.49 -2.30 -14.82
CA LYS A 118 8.42 -1.73 -15.78
C LYS A 118 7.80 -0.42 -16.26
N GLY A 119 8.08 0.68 -15.55
CA GLY A 119 7.82 2.00 -16.11
C GLY A 119 8.56 2.17 -17.44
N ILE A 120 8.19 3.18 -18.22
CA ILE A 120 8.93 3.54 -19.44
C ILE A 120 10.39 3.78 -19.05
N ASP A 121 11.32 3.10 -19.72
CA ASP A 121 12.75 3.39 -19.59
C ASP A 121 12.99 4.78 -20.21
N LEU A 122 13.08 5.81 -19.37
CA LEU A 122 13.34 7.18 -19.83
C LEU A 122 14.73 7.34 -20.48
N ASN A 123 15.53 6.26 -20.55
CA ASN A 123 16.79 6.22 -21.29
C ASN A 123 16.63 5.86 -22.78
N ASP A 124 15.42 5.55 -23.27
CA ASP A 124 15.14 5.26 -24.68
C ASP A 124 14.70 6.49 -25.51
N TYR A 125 14.93 7.72 -25.00
CA TYR A 125 14.75 8.98 -25.75
C TYR A 125 16.04 9.80 -25.88
#